data_AF-A0A920RQH3-F1
#
_entry.id   AF-A0A920RQH3-F1
#
_cell.length_a   1.000
_cell.length_b   1.000
_cell.length_c   1.000
_cell.angle_alpha   90.00
_cell.angle_beta   90.00
_cell.angle_gamma   90.00
#
_symmetry.space_group_name_H-M   'P 1'
#
loop_
_entity.id
_entity.type
_entity.pdbx_description
1 polymer ?
#
loop_
_entity_poly.entity_id
_entity_poly.type
_entity_poly.pdbx_seq_one_letter_code
_entity_poly.pdbx_strand_id
1 'polypeptide(L)'
;MAAGDGDSHEKPHVQNFIECIKSRKKPYCDLETVGHPASVLCHSGNISARLGRKLVLDTKTESFVGDKEANAMRGRPEWRKPWVLPEV
;
A
#
# COMPACT_ATOMS: atom_id res chain seq x y z
N MET A 1 -26.59 -1.87 -14.55
CA MET A 1 -25.14 -1.85 -14.87
C MET A 1 -24.72 -0.40 -14.83
N ALA A 2 -23.87 -0.01 -13.87
CA ALA A 2 -23.30 1.34 -13.86
C ALA A 2 -22.26 1.41 -14.99
N ALA A 3 -22.49 2.25 -15.98
CA ALA A 3 -21.49 2.58 -16.98
C ALA A 3 -20.42 3.43 -16.26
N GLY A 4 -19.26 2.82 -15.99
CA GLY A 4 -18.10 3.57 -15.53
C GLY A 4 -17.45 4.22 -16.74
N ASP A 5 -17.54 5.56 -16.84
CA ASP A 5 -16.66 6.33 -17.72
C ASP A 5 -15.24 6.19 -17.18
N GLY A 6 -14.50 5.22 -17.72
CA GLY A 6 -13.11 4.98 -17.39
C GLY A 6 -12.22 6.04 -18.03
N ASP A 7 -12.17 7.24 -17.47
CA ASP A 7 -11.02 8.12 -17.69
C ASP A 7 -9.86 7.54 -16.90
N SER A 8 -8.78 7.15 -17.57
CA SER A 8 -7.63 6.51 -16.93
C SER A 8 -6.88 7.45 -15.98
N HIS A 9 -7.24 8.74 -15.94
CA HIS A 9 -6.55 9.82 -15.22
C HIS A 9 -5.04 9.86 -15.46
N GLU A 10 -4.54 9.15 -16.48
CA GLU A 10 -3.12 8.97 -16.77
C GLU A 10 -2.48 10.29 -17.19
N LYS A 11 -3.15 11.04 -18.07
CA LYS A 11 -2.65 12.34 -18.55
C LYS A 11 -2.48 13.34 -17.40
N PRO A 12 -3.49 13.59 -16.54
CA PRO A 12 -3.32 14.43 -15.35
C PRO A 12 -2.22 13.94 -14.40
N HIS A 13 -2.12 12.62 -14.17
CA HIS A 13 -1.16 12.05 -13.23
C HIS A 13 0.30 12.21 -13.72
N VAL A 14 0.55 11.95 -15.00
CA VAL A 14 1.87 12.15 -15.61
C VAL A 14 2.25 13.62 -15.63
N GLN A 15 1.32 14.51 -15.95
CA GLN A 15 1.56 15.96 -15.94
C GLN A 15 1.95 16.43 -14.53
N ASN A 16 1.19 16.03 -13.50
CA ASN A 16 1.50 16.37 -12.11
C ASN A 16 2.90 15.90 -11.71
N PHE A 17 3.28 14.68 -12.07
CA PHE A 17 4.61 14.16 -11.78
C PHE A 17 5.73 15.01 -12.41
N ILE A 18 5.60 15.37 -13.70
CA ILE A 18 6.60 16.21 -14.39
C ILE A 18 6.69 17.60 -13.77
N GLU A 19 5.56 18.21 -13.40
CA GLU A 19 5.51 19.51 -12.72
C GLU A 19 6.17 19.46 -11.33
N CYS A 20 5.94 18.39 -10.58
CA CYS A 20 6.58 18.17 -9.28
C CYS A 20 8.09 17.98 -9.40
N ILE A 21 8.59 17.31 -10.45
CA ILE A 21 10.03 17.24 -10.73
C ILE A 21 10.61 18.64 -10.94
N LYS A 22 9.98 19.47 -11.78
CA LYS A 22 10.44 20.82 -12.10
C LYS A 22 10.38 21.75 -10.89
N SER A 23 9.30 21.69 -10.12
CA SER A 23 9.03 22.59 -9.00
C SER A 23 9.57 22.12 -7.66
N ARG A 24 10.02 20.85 -7.57
CA ARG A 24 10.39 20.16 -6.33
C ARG A 24 9.26 20.07 -5.29
N LYS A 25 8.01 20.23 -5.71
CA LYS A 25 6.83 20.01 -4.85
C LYS A 25 6.49 18.52 -4.75
N LYS A 26 5.77 18.13 -3.70
CA LYS A 26 5.24 16.76 -3.56
C LYS A 26 4.17 16.47 -4.63
N PRO A 27 4.16 15.27 -5.25
CA PRO A 27 3.06 14.82 -6.10
C PRO A 27 1.74 14.70 -5.32
N TYR A 28 0.61 14.65 -6.03
CA TYR A 28 -0.68 14.38 -5.39
C TYR A 28 -0.73 13.00 -4.72
N CYS A 29 -0.11 12.00 -5.35
CA CYS A 29 0.10 10.68 -4.77
C CYS A 29 1.52 10.58 -4.23
N ASP A 30 1.84 11.32 -3.16
CA ASP A 30 3.15 11.20 -2.51
C ASP A 30 3.30 9.88 -1.76
N LEU A 31 4.55 9.50 -1.50
CA LEU A 31 4.87 8.21 -0.90
C LEU A 31 4.33 8.09 0.53
N GLU A 32 4.43 9.14 1.34
CA GLU A 32 4.16 9.07 2.79
C GLU A 32 2.67 9.07 3.07
N THR A 33 1.90 9.92 2.39
CA THR A 33 0.48 10.10 2.73
C THR A 33 -0.47 9.30 1.85
N VAL A 34 -0.03 8.85 0.67
CA VAL A 34 -0.87 8.12 -0.29
C VAL A 34 -0.29 6.76 -0.63
N GLY A 35 0.91 6.69 -1.19
CA GLY A 35 1.45 5.45 -1.77
C GLY A 35 1.64 4.32 -0.74
N HIS A 36 2.30 4.63 0.38
CA HIS A 36 2.52 3.67 1.46
C HIS A 36 1.21 3.25 2.15
N PRO A 37 0.35 4.19 2.63
CA PRO A 37 -0.94 3.82 3.23
C PRO A 37 -1.85 3.02 2.30
N ALA A 38 -1.91 3.36 1.01
CA ALA A 38 -2.70 2.61 0.02
C ALA A 38 -2.22 1.16 -0.09
N SER A 39 -0.90 0.96 -0.14
CA SER A 39 -0.30 -0.38 -0.22
C SER A 39 -0.59 -1.20 1.05
N VAL A 40 -0.44 -0.60 2.23
CA VAL A 40 -0.77 -1.24 3.52
C VAL A 40 -2.23 -1.68 3.55
N LEU A 41 -3.16 -0.83 3.09
CA LEU A 41 -4.59 -1.13 3.06
C LEU A 41 -4.93 -2.24 2.06
N CYS A 42 -4.37 -2.22 0.85
CA CYS A 42 -4.55 -3.27 -0.15
C CYS A 42 -4.09 -4.64 0.38
N HIS A 43 -2.92 -4.69 1.00
CA HIS A 43 -2.43 -5.93 1.62
C HIS A 43 -3.29 -6.36 2.81
N SER A 44 -3.76 -5.43 3.62
CA SER A 44 -4.62 -5.73 4.77
C SER A 44 -5.96 -6.31 4.34
N GLY A 45 -6.58 -5.76 3.29
CA GLY A 45 -7.79 -6.31 2.69
C GLY A 45 -7.58 -7.72 2.15
N ASN A 46 -6.46 -7.97 1.48
CA ASN A 46 -6.11 -9.31 0.98
C ASN A 46 -5.93 -10.32 2.12
N ILE A 47 -5.30 -9.93 3.23
CA ILE A 47 -5.15 -10.81 4.40
C ILE A 47 -6.52 -11.10 5.04
N SER A 48 -7.37 -10.08 5.22
CA SER A 48 -8.74 -10.27 5.72
C SER A 48 -9.54 -11.23 4.84
N ALA A 49 -9.44 -11.10 3.51
CA ALA A 49 -10.13 -11.97 2.56
C ALA A 49 -9.64 -13.42 2.65
N ARG A 50 -8.32 -13.64 2.77
CA ARG A 50 -7.73 -14.98 2.92
C ARG A 50 -8.13 -15.68 4.22
N LEU A 51 -8.21 -14.92 5.31
CA LEU A 51 -8.62 -15.45 6.62
C LEU A 51 -10.15 -15.55 6.77
N GLY A 52 -10.92 -14.97 5.84
CA GLY A 52 -12.39 -15.02 5.86
C GLY A 52 -13.03 -14.28 7.05
N ARG A 53 -12.32 -13.32 7.66
CA ARG A 53 -12.77 -12.62 8.87
C ARG A 53 -12.32 -11.16 8.90
N LYS A 54 -13.05 -10.34 9.65
CA LYS A 54 -12.71 -8.93 9.88
C LYS A 54 -11.43 -8.82 10.70
N LEU A 55 -10.56 -7.90 10.31
CA LEU A 55 -9.33 -7.54 11.02
C LEU A 55 -9.39 -6.07 11.45
N VAL A 56 -8.69 -5.73 12.54
CA VAL A 56 -8.53 -4.36 13.02
C VAL A 56 -7.07 -3.98 12.84
N LEU A 57 -6.79 -3.02 11.97
CA LEU A 57 -5.46 -2.50 11.70
C LEU A 57 -5.18 -1.29 12.61
N ASP A 58 -4.07 -1.31 13.34
CA ASP A 58 -3.54 -0.13 14.02
C ASP A 58 -2.80 0.75 13.02
N THR A 59 -3.24 1.99 12.83
CA THR A 59 -2.67 2.93 11.85
C THR A 59 -1.29 3.44 12.23
N LYS A 60 -0.85 3.27 13.49
CA LYS A 60 0.47 3.71 13.94
C LYS A 60 1.54 2.65 13.74
N THR A 61 1.18 1.39 13.99
CA THR A 61 2.11 0.25 13.92
C THR A 61 1.92 -0.62 12.67
N GLU A 62 0.83 -0.35 11.93
CA GLU A 62 0.40 -1.08 10.73
C GLU A 62 0.23 -2.58 10.99
N SER A 63 -0.06 -2.92 12.24
CA SER A 63 -0.22 -4.28 12.75
C SER A 63 -1.70 -4.58 13.01
N PHE A 64 -2.05 -5.87 12.98
CA PHE A 64 -3.39 -6.29 13.34
C PHE A 64 -3.51 -6.44 14.86
N VAL A 65 -4.45 -5.73 15.47
CA VAL A 65 -4.62 -5.68 16.92
C VAL A 65 -4.98 -7.08 17.44
N GLY A 66 -4.10 -7.64 18.28
CA GLY A 66 -4.33 -8.94 18.94
C GLY A 66 -4.26 -10.17 18.03
N ASP A 67 -3.80 -10.03 16.78
CA ASP A 67 -3.93 -11.09 15.77
C ASP A 67 -2.57 -11.61 15.28
N LYS A 68 -2.08 -12.67 15.92
CA LYS A 68 -0.76 -13.25 15.58
C LYS A 68 -0.74 -13.87 14.18
N GLU A 69 -1.83 -14.51 13.78
CA GLU A 69 -1.96 -15.19 12.49
C GLU A 69 -1.91 -14.18 11.33
N ALA A 70 -2.73 -13.12 11.42
CA ALA A 70 -2.75 -12.06 10.42
C ALA A 70 -1.41 -11.30 10.38
N ASN A 71 -0.80 -11.05 11.54
CA ASN A 71 0.50 -10.38 11.60
C ASN A 71 1.63 -11.21 10.98
N ALA A 72 1.58 -12.54 11.06
CA ALA A 72 2.55 -13.41 10.39
C ALA A 72 2.48 -13.30 8.85
N MET A 73 1.33 -12.89 8.29
CA MET A 73 1.13 -12.70 6.85
C MET A 73 1.57 -11.33 6.32
N ARG A 74 2.00 -10.40 7.19
CA ARG A 74 2.51 -9.07 6.80
C ARG A 74 3.89 -9.14 6.13
N GLY A 75 4.65 -10.20 6.43
CA GLY A 75 5.96 -10.45 5.87
C GLY A 75 6.00 -11.75 5.07
N ARG A 76 7.20 -12.09 4.61
CA ARG A 76 7.48 -13.43 4.08
C ARG A 76 8.33 -14.17 5.12
N PRO A 77 8.05 -15.46 5.39
CA PRO A 77 8.87 -16.25 6.28
C PRO A 77 10.28 -16.46 5.71
N GLU A 78 10.40 -16.53 4.38
CA GLU A 78 11.67 -16.72 3.69
C GLU A 78 11.81 -15.73 2.52
N TRP A 79 13.00 -15.15 2.41
CA TRP A 79 13.38 -14.28 1.30
C TRP A 79 14.21 -15.03 0.27
N ARG A 80 14.09 -14.64 -1.00
CA ARG A 80 14.82 -15.29 -2.10
C ARG A 80 16.29 -14.89 -2.06
N LYS A 81 17.18 -15.82 -1.67
CA LYS A 81 18.64 -15.60 -1.67
C LYS A 81 19.16 -15.15 -3.05
N PRO A 82 20.15 -14.22 -3.12
CA PRO A 82 20.79 -13.50 -2.01
C PRO A 82 20.01 -12.27 -1.50
N TRP A 83 18.80 -12.02 -1.99
CA TRP A 83 18.02 -10.81 -1.71
C TRP A 83 17.26 -10.94 -0.39
N VAL A 84 17.88 -10.49 0.69
CA VAL A 84 17.30 -10.46 2.04
C VAL A 84 16.98 -9.03 2.47
N LEU A 85 16.06 -8.87 3.41
CA LEU A 85 15.83 -7.57 4.03
C LEU A 85 17.07 -7.21 4.88
N PRO A 86 17.70 -6.04 4.70
CA PRO A 86 18.85 -5.64 5.51
C PRO A 86 18.43 -5.42 6.97
N GLU A 87 19.32 -5.77 7.89
CA GLU A 87 19.20 -5.36 9.29
C GLU A 87 19.55 -3.86 9.40
N VAL A 88 18.69 -3.08 10.05
CA VAL A 88 18.84 -1.63 10.26
C VAL A 88 19.04 -1.36 11.73
#